data_AF-A0AAC9K4F7-F1
#
_entry.id   AF-A0AAC9K4F7-F1
#
_cell.length_a   1.000
_cell.length_b   1.000
_cell.length_c   1.000
_cell.angle_alpha   90.00
_cell.angle_beta   90.00
_cell.angle_gamma   90.00
#
_symmetry.space_group_name_H-M   'P 1'
#
loop_
_entity.id
_entity.type
_entity.pdbx_description
1 polymer ?
#
loop_
_entity_poly.entity_id
_entity_poly.type
_entity_poly.pdbx_seq_one_letter_code
_entity_poly.pdbx_strand_id
1 'polypeptide(L)'
;MTTATDSTTPVRVCTLEDLEVERGRAALLDGQQVALFLLSDGTVLAVDNLDPFSGANVISRGIVGSRGGVPTVASPLHKQIFDLRTGECIETHGKPPAALRVWPVAIDDGVVYVRMPESVGS
;
A
#
# COMPACT_ATOMS: atom_id res chain seq x y z
N MET A 1 -8.39 16.42 -22.80
CA MET A 1 -8.17 15.39 -21.77
C MET A 1 -6.93 15.84 -21.02
N THR A 2 -7.11 16.46 -19.86
CA THR A 2 -6.07 17.23 -19.17
C THR A 2 -5.10 16.28 -18.47
N THR A 3 -3.86 16.23 -18.95
CA THR A 3 -2.74 15.60 -18.26
C THR A 3 -2.36 16.50 -17.07
N ALA A 4 -2.74 16.10 -15.86
CA ALA A 4 -2.13 16.65 -14.66
C ALA A 4 -0.74 16.02 -14.54
N THR A 5 0.30 16.78 -14.88
CA THR A 5 1.68 16.43 -14.56
C THR A 5 1.89 16.77 -13.10
N ASP A 6 1.52 15.85 -12.21
CA ASP A 6 1.80 16.02 -10.80
C ASP A 6 3.30 15.85 -10.56
N SER A 7 3.95 16.94 -10.18
CA SER A 7 5.40 17.04 -9.97
C SER A 7 5.83 16.50 -8.60
N THR A 8 5.11 15.54 -8.02
CA THR A 8 5.51 14.92 -6.76
C THR A 8 6.81 14.14 -6.96
N THR A 9 7.89 14.66 -6.37
CA THR A 9 9.21 14.05 -6.41
C THR A 9 9.15 12.65 -5.79
N PRO A 10 9.52 11.59 -6.52
CA PRO A 10 9.63 10.26 -5.96
C PRO A 10 10.65 10.24 -4.82
N VAL A 11 10.23 9.77 -3.64
CA VAL A 11 11.09 9.61 -2.48
C VAL A 11 11.65 8.21 -2.49
N ARG A 12 12.98 8.09 -2.40
CA ARG A 12 13.66 6.81 -2.28
C ARG A 12 13.35 6.20 -0.91
N VAL A 13 12.85 4.97 -0.88
CA VAL A 13 12.45 4.28 0.36
C VAL A 13 13.44 3.18 0.73
N CYS A 14 13.56 2.16 -0.12
CA CYS A 14 14.44 1.02 0.09
C CYS A 14 14.86 0.43 -1.27
N THR A 15 15.66 -0.63 -1.25
CA THR A 15 15.94 -1.44 -2.44
C THR A 15 14.95 -2.61 -2.50
N LEU A 16 14.74 -3.17 -3.69
CA LEU A 16 13.91 -4.36 -3.88
C LEU A 16 14.42 -5.55 -3.04
N GLU A 17 15.73 -5.65 -2.86
CA GLU A 17 16.39 -6.70 -2.08
C GLU A 17 16.11 -6.63 -0.57
N ASP A 18 15.69 -5.46 -0.07
CA ASP A 18 15.26 -5.28 1.33
C ASP A 18 13.79 -5.69 1.54
N LEU A 19 13.05 -5.94 0.44
CA LEU A 19 11.67 -6.41 0.47
C LEU A 19 11.63 -7.93 0.31
N GLU A 20 10.82 -8.57 1.16
CA GLU A 20 10.52 -9.99 1.05
C GLU A 20 9.18 -10.18 0.32
N VAL A 21 9.13 -11.15 -0.58
CA VAL A 21 7.91 -11.53 -1.31
C VAL A 21 6.81 -11.90 -0.31
N GLU A 22 5.60 -11.39 -0.54
CA GLU A 22 4.40 -11.60 0.27
C GLU A 22 4.53 -11.14 1.74
N ARG A 23 5.54 -10.32 2.05
CA ARG A 23 5.73 -9.72 3.37
C ARG A 23 5.64 -8.20 3.28
N GLY A 24 4.85 -7.62 4.17
CA GLY A 24 4.75 -6.17 4.28
C GLY A 24 5.94 -5.57 5.03
N ARG A 25 6.39 -4.41 4.58
CA ARG A 25 7.46 -3.62 5.20
C ARG A 25 6.96 -2.20 5.41
N ALA A 26 7.05 -1.71 6.65
CA ALA A 26 6.68 -0.33 6.94
C ALA A 26 7.83 0.63 6.61
N ALA A 27 7.49 1.73 5.97
CA ALA A 27 8.36 2.85 5.67
C ALA A 27 7.73 4.14 6.21
N LEU A 28 8.57 5.13 6.52
CA LEU A 28 8.11 6.44 6.97
C LEU A 28 8.39 7.47 5.87
N LEU A 29 7.33 8.05 5.32
CA LEU A 29 7.39 9.07 4.28
C LEU A 29 6.73 10.34 4.82
N ASP A 30 7.51 11.40 5.04
CA ASP A 30 7.01 12.70 5.53
C ASP A 30 6.13 12.61 6.80
N GLY A 31 6.47 11.68 7.71
CA GLY A 31 5.69 11.42 8.93
C GLY A 31 4.48 10.49 8.74
N GLN A 32 4.15 10.09 7.51
CA GLN A 32 3.15 9.07 7.21
C GLN A 32 3.79 7.68 7.10
N GLN A 33 3.19 6.68 7.74
CA GLN A 33 3.65 5.30 7.63
C GLN A 33 3.01 4.63 6.42
N VAL A 34 3.84 4.14 5.52
CA VAL A 34 3.46 3.46 4.29
C VAL A 34 3.88 1.99 4.41
N ALA A 35 2.96 1.07 4.14
CA ALA A 35 3.22 -0.36 4.05
C ALA A 35 3.51 -0.74 2.58
N LEU A 36 4.73 -1.22 2.34
CA LEU A 36 5.21 -1.76 1.08
C LEU A 36 4.99 -3.27 1.05
N PHE A 37 4.50 -3.78 -0.07
CA PHE A 37 4.31 -5.20 -0.30
C PHE A 37 4.94 -5.58 -1.63
N LEU A 38 5.89 -6.51 -1.58
CA LEU A 38 6.45 -7.13 -2.78
C LEU A 38 5.59 -8.36 -3.14
N LEU A 39 5.06 -8.38 -4.34
CA LEU A 39 4.30 -9.51 -4.87
C LEU A 39 5.25 -10.56 -5.46
N SER A 40 4.73 -11.78 -5.64
CA SER A 40 5.48 -12.90 -6.23
C SER A 40 5.82 -12.68 -7.70
N ASP A 41 5.10 -11.82 -8.41
CA ASP A 41 5.42 -11.41 -9.78
C ASP A 41 6.51 -10.31 -9.86
N GLY A 42 6.99 -9.81 -8.71
CA GLY A 42 8.00 -8.75 -8.62
C GLY A 42 7.43 -7.33 -8.57
N THR A 43 6.11 -7.17 -8.71
CA THR A 43 5.46 -5.87 -8.53
C THR A 43 5.51 -5.44 -7.06
N VAL A 44 5.85 -4.17 -6.82
CA VAL A 44 5.78 -3.57 -5.48
C VAL A 44 4.56 -2.67 -5.40
N LEU A 45 3.72 -2.89 -4.39
CA LEU A 45 2.57 -2.07 -4.08
C LEU A 45 2.79 -1.36 -2.74
N ALA A 46 2.30 -0.13 -2.63
CA ALA A 46 2.39 0.64 -1.40
C ALA A 46 1.01 1.15 -1.00
N VAL A 47 0.67 0.98 0.27
CA VAL A 47 -0.59 1.45 0.87
C VAL A 47 -0.32 2.09 2.23
N ASP A 48 -1.25 2.84 2.78
CA ASP A 48 -1.11 3.33 4.16
C ASP A 48 -0.93 2.15 5.14
N ASN A 49 0.05 2.27 6.03
CA ASN A 49 0.24 1.30 7.12
C ASN A 49 -0.87 1.44 8.18
N LEU A 50 -1.52 2.60 8.22
CA LEU A 50 -2.62 2.92 9.11
C LEU A 50 -3.89 2.20 8.66
N ASP A 51 -4.35 1.27 9.48
CA ASP A 51 -5.62 0.58 9.27
C ASP A 51 -6.78 1.57 9.57
N PRO A 52 -7.67 1.86 8.60
CA PRO A 52 -8.71 2.89 8.76
C PRO A 52 -9.81 2.49 9.74
N PHE A 53 -9.88 1.22 10.13
CA PHE A 53 -10.91 0.70 11.04
C PHE A 53 -10.49 0.68 12.49
N SER A 54 -9.21 0.41 12.75
CA SER A 54 -8.61 0.36 14.10
C SER A 54 -7.82 1.62 14.43
N GLY A 55 -7.40 2.41 13.42
CA GLY A 55 -6.50 3.54 13.60
C GLY A 55 -5.09 3.12 14.02
N ALA A 56 -4.72 1.86 13.79
CA ALA A 56 -3.43 1.31 14.19
C ALA A 56 -2.53 1.04 12.96
N ASN A 57 -1.23 1.26 13.13
CA ASN A 57 -0.22 1.06 12.08
C ASN A 57 0.17 -0.42 11.95
N VAL A 58 -0.75 -1.25 11.46
CA VAL A 58 -0.63 -2.72 11.47
C VAL A 58 -0.74 -3.39 10.10
N ILE A 59 -1.05 -2.63 9.04
CA ILE A 59 -1.29 -3.21 7.70
C ILE A 59 -0.05 -3.92 7.18
N SER A 60 1.16 -3.37 7.39
CA SER A 60 2.43 -4.02 7.02
C SER A 60 2.64 -5.40 7.66
N ARG A 61 1.94 -5.71 8.77
CA ARG A 61 1.98 -7.03 9.42
C ARG A 61 0.83 -7.94 8.97
N GLY A 62 0.01 -7.48 8.05
CA GLY A 62 -1.06 -8.23 7.44
C GLY A 62 -0.53 -9.38 6.58
N ILE A 63 -1.39 -10.36 6.38
CA ILE A 63 -1.08 -11.52 5.55
C ILE A 63 -1.42 -11.15 4.11
N VAL A 64 -0.41 -11.17 3.22
CA VAL A 64 -0.63 -11.04 1.79
C VAL A 64 -1.22 -12.36 1.27
N GLY A 65 -2.19 -12.26 0.39
CA GLY A 65 -2.77 -13.39 -0.32
C GLY A 65 -3.24 -12.97 -1.70
N SER A 66 -3.82 -13.92 -2.44
CA SER A 66 -4.42 -13.65 -3.74
C SER A 66 -5.86 -14.14 -3.77
N ARG A 67 -6.79 -13.29 -4.23
CA ARG A 67 -8.19 -13.65 -4.44
C ARG A 67 -8.53 -13.48 -5.91
N GLY A 68 -8.67 -14.60 -6.63
CA GLY A 68 -8.97 -14.57 -8.07
C GLY A 68 -7.90 -13.89 -8.93
N GLY A 69 -6.62 -13.93 -8.50
CA GLY A 69 -5.51 -13.25 -9.16
C GLY A 69 -5.28 -11.80 -8.72
N VAL A 70 -6.13 -11.27 -7.83
CA VAL A 70 -5.94 -9.94 -7.25
C VAL A 70 -5.11 -10.06 -5.97
N PRO A 71 -4.00 -9.30 -5.82
CA PRO A 71 -3.22 -9.30 -4.59
C PRO A 71 -3.97 -8.56 -3.49
N THR A 72 -4.14 -9.21 -2.35
CA THR A 72 -4.90 -8.71 -1.22
C THR A 72 -4.09 -8.79 0.07
N VAL A 73 -4.36 -7.92 1.03
CA VAL A 73 -3.80 -7.98 2.38
C VAL A 73 -4.92 -8.11 3.41
N ALA A 74 -4.76 -9.08 4.33
CA ALA A 74 -5.67 -9.26 5.46
C ALA A 74 -5.11 -8.55 6.70
N SER A 75 -5.88 -7.61 7.27
CA SER A 75 -5.51 -6.90 8.50
C SER A 75 -5.48 -7.88 9.70
N PRO A 76 -4.39 -7.92 10.48
CA PRO A 76 -4.22 -8.91 11.54
C PRO A 76 -5.18 -8.70 12.72
N LEU A 77 -5.73 -7.49 12.89
CA LEU A 77 -6.63 -7.16 13.99
C LEU A 77 -8.08 -7.51 13.68
N HIS A 78 -8.57 -7.10 12.50
CA HIS A 78 -9.99 -7.19 12.16
C HIS A 78 -10.32 -8.21 11.08
N LYS A 79 -9.32 -8.93 10.55
CA LYS A 79 -9.46 -9.91 9.45
C LYS A 79 -10.06 -9.33 8.16
N GLN A 80 -10.14 -8.01 8.08
CA GLN A 80 -10.63 -7.30 6.89
C GLN A 80 -9.63 -7.47 5.77
N ILE A 81 -10.15 -7.73 4.57
CA ILE A 81 -9.36 -7.97 3.37
C ILE A 81 -9.38 -6.71 2.53
N PHE A 82 -8.21 -6.22 2.16
CA PHE A 82 -8.03 -5.06 1.30
C PHE A 82 -7.36 -5.46 0.00
N ASP A 83 -7.80 -4.88 -1.10
CA ASP A 83 -7.10 -4.95 -2.38
C ASP A 83 -5.84 -4.08 -2.31
N LEU A 84 -4.66 -4.64 -2.59
CA LEU A 84 -3.40 -3.88 -2.57
C LEU A 84 -3.26 -2.94 -3.78
N ARG A 85 -4.01 -3.17 -4.87
CA ARG A 85 -3.95 -2.38 -6.10
C ARG A 85 -4.79 -1.11 -5.99
N THR A 86 -5.99 -1.22 -5.42
CA THR A 86 -6.94 -0.10 -5.31
C THR A 86 -7.05 0.44 -3.88
N GLY A 87 -6.61 -0.34 -2.88
CA GLY A 87 -6.78 -0.03 -1.46
C GLY A 87 -8.18 -0.35 -0.94
N GLU A 88 -9.12 -0.76 -1.80
CA GLU A 88 -10.51 -0.98 -1.41
C GLU A 88 -10.65 -2.16 -0.45
N CYS A 89 -11.51 -2.01 0.54
CA CYS A 89 -11.86 -3.12 1.42
C CYS A 89 -12.84 -4.05 0.70
N ILE A 90 -12.36 -5.25 0.36
CA ILE A 90 -13.16 -6.32 -0.25
C ILE A 90 -14.12 -6.92 0.80
N GLU A 91 -13.69 -7.00 2.05
CA GLU A 91 -14.47 -7.63 3.12
C GLU A 91 -14.53 -6.74 4.37
N THR A 92 -15.61 -5.98 4.47
CA THR A 92 -15.81 -5.00 5.55
C THR A 92 -16.31 -5.61 6.86
N HIS A 93 -16.76 -6.88 6.85
CA HIS A 93 -17.37 -7.56 8.01
C HIS A 93 -18.47 -6.74 8.71
N GLY A 94 -19.27 -5.99 7.94
CA GLY A 94 -20.36 -5.16 8.48
C GLY A 94 -19.92 -3.80 9.05
N LYS A 95 -18.63 -3.46 8.97
CA LYS A 95 -18.15 -2.10 9.24
C LYS A 95 -18.42 -1.17 8.04
N PRO A 96 -18.49 0.16 8.23
CA PRO A 96 -18.63 1.12 7.14
C PRO A 96 -17.53 0.94 6.08
N PRO A 97 -17.79 1.22 4.81
CA PRO A 97 -16.78 1.12 3.76
C PRO A 97 -15.62 2.08 4.07
N ALA A 98 -14.41 1.54 4.08
CA ALA A 98 -13.17 2.31 4.17
C ALA A 98 -12.15 1.71 3.21
N ALA A 99 -11.27 2.54 2.68
CA ALA A 99 -10.21 2.13 1.78
C ALA A 99 -8.86 2.60 2.33
N LEU A 100 -7.82 1.82 2.05
CA LEU A 100 -6.45 2.24 2.24
C LEU A 100 -6.08 3.21 1.12
N ARG A 101 -5.33 4.25 1.47
CA ARG A 101 -4.70 5.10 0.46
C ARG A 101 -3.61 4.32 -0.23
N VAL A 102 -3.66 4.25 -1.56
CA VAL A 102 -2.60 3.66 -2.39
C VAL A 102 -1.58 4.73 -2.72
N TRP A 103 -0.31 4.37 -2.60
CA TRP A 103 0.83 5.24 -2.89
C TRP A 103 1.48 4.80 -4.20
N PRO A 104 1.64 5.69 -5.19
CA PRO A 104 2.30 5.33 -6.44
C PRO A 104 3.76 4.91 -6.18
N VAL A 105 4.12 3.72 -6.65
CA VAL A 105 5.47 3.17 -6.54
C VAL A 105 6.12 3.12 -7.92
N ALA A 106 7.39 3.49 -7.98
CA ALA A 106 8.26 3.30 -9.13
C ALA A 106 9.50 2.53 -8.70
N ILE A 107 10.00 1.65 -9.57
CA ILE A 107 11.24 0.90 -9.35
C ILE A 107 12.21 1.33 -10.43
N ASP A 108 13.38 1.81 -10.04
CA ASP A 108 14.46 2.23 -10.95
C ASP A 108 15.78 1.63 -10.45
N ASP A 109 16.47 0.87 -11.30
CA ASP A 109 17.70 0.14 -10.96
C ASP A 109 17.64 -0.69 -9.65
N GLY A 110 16.49 -1.32 -9.39
CA GLY A 110 16.26 -2.10 -8.16
C GLY A 110 16.02 -1.25 -6.91
N VAL A 111 15.90 0.07 -7.04
CA VAL A 111 15.55 1.00 -5.97
C VAL A 111 14.05 1.31 -6.02
N VAL A 112 13.40 1.19 -4.87
CA VAL A 112 11.97 1.47 -4.71
C VAL A 112 11.78 2.94 -4.34
N TYR A 113 11.01 3.63 -5.16
CA TYR A 113 10.61 5.01 -4.99
C TYR A 113 9.11 5.09 -4.77
N VAL A 114 8.70 5.85 -3.76
CA VAL A 114 7.29 6.10 -3.47
C VAL A 114 7.00 7.57 -3.69
N ARG A 115 5.92 7.86 -4.41
CA ARG A 115 5.41 9.22 -4.60
C ARG A 115 4.24 9.44 -3.66
N MET A 116 4.08 10.67 -3.17
CA MET A 116 2.84 11.07 -2.53
C MET A 116 1.69 10.95 -3.55
N PRO A 117 0.58 10.28 -3.21
CA PRO A 117 -0.61 10.37 -4.04
C PRO A 117 -1.07 11.82 -4.03
N GLU A 118 -1.52 12.33 -5.18
CA GLU A 118 -2.16 13.64 -5.24
C GLU A 118 -3.23 13.69 -4.16
N SER A 119 -3.08 14.61 -3.21
CA SER A 119 -4.16 14.94 -2.30
C SER A 119 -5.26 15.53 -3.16
N VAL A 120 -6.25 14.70 -3.52
CA VAL A 120 -7.50 15.19 -4.08
C VAL A 120 -8.09 16.09 -3.01
N GLY A 121 -7.87 17.40 -3.17
CA GLY A 121 -8.22 18.42 -2.21
C GLY A 121 -9.71 18.31 -1.84
N SER A 122 -9.99 18.53 -0.55
CA SER A 122 -11.35 18.73 -0.04
C SER A 122 -12.05 19.91 -0.70
#